data_AF-A0A1B9NJB0-F1
#
_entry.id   AF-A0A1B9NJB0-F1
#
_cell.length_a   1.000
_cell.length_b   1.000
_cell.length_c   1.000
_cell.angle_alpha   90.00
_cell.angle_beta   90.00
_cell.angle_gamma   90.00
#
_symmetry.space_group_name_H-M   'P 1'
#
loop_
_entity.id
_entity.type
_entity.pdbx_description
1 polymer ?
#
loop_
_entity_poly.entity_id
_entity_poly.type
_entity_poly.pdbx_seq_one_letter_code
_entity_poly.pdbx_strand_id
1 'polypeptide(L)'
;MLRLEKNSEAIGINFVYNCLLSGAINMGEVNRWAEKVIGENEVSDLPDYIFDLIDFKGEVTDLRKLIGLFPSWKHTKEQDRAVYGIAVKRGEKLSQDDVSFNEEQALEALKKHPEVEKLFRETFPFIDF
;
A
#
# COMPACT_ATOMS: atom_id res chain seq x y z
N MET A 1 -6.83 16.59 9.47
CA MET A 1 -6.25 17.20 8.26
C MET A 1 -4.77 16.89 8.26
N LEU A 2 -4.37 15.80 7.60
CA LEU A 2 -2.95 15.52 7.39
C LEU A 2 -2.46 16.57 6.40
N ARG A 3 -1.59 17.48 6.86
CA ARG A 3 -0.84 18.36 5.97
C ARG A 3 0.12 17.47 5.19
N LEU A 4 -0.12 17.34 3.89
CA LEU A 4 0.86 16.79 2.97
C LEU A 4 1.99 17.82 2.84
N GLU A 5 2.98 17.75 3.73
CA GLU A 5 4.26 18.41 3.46
C GLU A 5 4.87 17.75 2.23
N LYS A 6 5.49 18.53 1.35
CA LYS A 6 6.18 18.13 0.09
C LYS A 6 7.16 16.94 0.18
N ASN A 7 7.40 16.38 1.38
CA ASN A 7 8.18 15.17 1.63
C ASN A 7 7.31 13.90 1.88
N SER A 8 5.98 14.02 1.90
CA SER A 8 5.02 12.95 2.21
C SER A 8 4.45 12.24 0.97
N GLU A 9 4.60 12.81 -0.23
CA GLU A 9 4.20 12.19 -1.51
C GLU A 9 4.86 10.82 -1.73
N ALA A 10 6.10 10.64 -1.26
CA ALA A 10 6.83 9.38 -1.37
C ALA A 10 6.42 8.34 -0.32
N ILE A 11 5.76 8.72 0.78
CA ILE A 11 5.39 7.76 1.84
C ILE A 11 4.09 7.04 1.47
N GLY A 12 3.11 7.77 0.94
CA GLY A 12 1.79 7.22 0.57
C GLY A 12 1.88 6.17 -0.54
N ILE A 13 2.40 6.55 -1.71
CA ILE A 13 2.43 5.64 -2.87
C ILE A 13 3.36 4.44 -2.66
N ASN A 14 4.48 4.62 -1.95
CA ASN A 14 5.41 3.52 -1.72
C ASN A 14 4.79 2.45 -0.80
N PHE A 15 4.04 2.88 0.22
CA PHE A 15 3.31 1.95 1.09
C PHE A 15 2.15 1.28 0.34
N VAL A 16 1.40 2.02 -0.49
CA VAL A 16 0.33 1.48 -1.34
C VAL A 16 0.88 0.41 -2.29
N TYR A 17 2.01 0.68 -2.94
CA TYR A 17 2.66 -0.26 -3.84
C TYR A 17 3.14 -1.52 -3.10
N ASN A 18 3.69 -1.39 -1.89
CA ASN A 18 4.07 -2.54 -1.06
C ASN A 18 2.85 -3.37 -0.61
N CYS A 19 1.73 -2.72 -0.27
CA CYS A 19 0.48 -3.40 0.03
C CYS A 19 -0.05 -4.16 -1.21
N LEU A 20 0.07 -3.58 -2.40
CA LEU A 20 -0.35 -4.25 -3.64
C LEU A 20 0.51 -5.48 -3.94
N LEU A 21 1.84 -5.35 -3.81
CA LEU A 21 2.78 -6.47 -4.04
C LEU A 21 2.60 -7.62 -3.06
N SER A 22 2.27 -7.32 -1.80
CA SER A 22 2.04 -8.33 -0.77
C SER A 22 0.65 -8.99 -0.84
N GLY A 23 -0.21 -8.55 -1.77
CA GLY A 23 -1.61 -8.97 -1.84
C GLY A 23 -2.49 -8.37 -0.75
N ALA A 24 -1.97 -7.46 0.07
CA ALA A 24 -2.73 -6.81 1.13
C ALA A 24 -3.80 -5.85 0.59
N ILE A 25 -3.74 -5.45 -0.68
CA ILE A 25 -4.80 -4.74 -1.42
C ILE A 25 -4.87 -5.21 -2.88
N ASN A 26 -5.95 -4.87 -3.58
CA ASN A 26 -6.08 -5.08 -5.03
C ASN A 26 -6.09 -3.76 -5.84
N MET A 27 -6.05 -3.85 -7.17
CA MET A 27 -6.05 -2.67 -8.06
C MET A 27 -7.29 -1.79 -7.93
N GLY A 28 -8.47 -2.35 -7.63
CA GLY A 28 -9.66 -1.57 -7.34
C GLY A 28 -9.53 -0.73 -6.06
N GLU A 29 -8.78 -1.21 -5.09
CA GLU A 29 -8.48 -0.48 -3.86
C GLU A 29 -7.39 0.57 -4.05
N VAL A 30 -6.43 0.34 -4.95
CA VAL A 30 -5.49 1.37 -5.41
C VAL A 30 -6.24 2.51 -6.09
N ASN A 31 -7.20 2.19 -6.95
CA ASN A 31 -8.05 3.17 -7.62
C ASN A 31 -8.85 4.01 -6.60
N ARG A 32 -9.50 3.37 -5.63
CA ARG A 32 -10.21 4.07 -4.55
C ARG A 32 -9.30 4.94 -3.69
N TRP A 33 -8.07 4.49 -3.43
CA TRP A 33 -7.09 5.31 -2.74
C TRP A 33 -6.73 6.56 -3.55
N ALA A 34 -6.54 6.43 -4.87
CA ALA A 34 -6.28 7.56 -5.74
C ALA A 34 -7.46 8.55 -5.79
N GLU A 35 -8.71 8.06 -5.90
CA GLU A 35 -9.92 8.88 -5.82
C GLU A 35 -9.99 9.69 -4.52
N LYS A 36 -9.68 9.06 -3.38
CA LYS A 36 -9.63 9.73 -2.08
C LYS A 36 -8.56 10.82 -2.06
N VAL A 37 -7.34 10.52 -2.52
CA VAL A 37 -6.24 11.49 -2.55
C VAL A 37 -6.61 12.69 -3.43
N ILE A 38 -7.22 12.46 -4.59
CA ILE A 38 -7.71 13.52 -5.48
C ILE A 38 -8.80 14.35 -4.79
N GLY A 39 -9.75 13.71 -4.09
CA GLY A 39 -10.88 14.39 -3.45
C GLY A 39 -10.52 15.18 -2.19
N GLU A 40 -9.40 14.89 -1.54
CA GLU A 40 -8.99 15.52 -0.27
C GLU A 40 -7.91 16.61 -0.42
N ASN A 41 -7.36 16.80 -1.62
CA ASN A 41 -6.23 17.71 -1.85
C ASN A 41 -6.49 18.66 -3.02
N GLU A 42 -5.84 19.81 -3.00
CA GLU A 42 -5.85 20.73 -4.13
C GLU A 42 -5.05 20.15 -5.30
N VAL A 43 -5.48 20.42 -6.54
CA VAL A 43 -4.82 19.88 -7.74
C VAL A 43 -3.33 20.23 -7.81
N SER A 44 -2.94 21.40 -7.29
CA SER A 44 -1.53 21.84 -7.25
C SER A 44 -0.64 21.04 -6.30
N ASP A 45 -1.23 20.30 -5.37
CA ASP A 45 -0.55 19.49 -4.35
C ASP A 45 -0.55 17.99 -4.72
N LEU A 46 -1.14 17.63 -5.87
CA LEU A 46 -1.21 16.25 -6.34
C LEU A 46 0.00 15.89 -7.20
N PRO A 47 0.51 14.65 -7.08
CA PRO A 47 1.53 14.18 -8.00
C PRO A 47 0.93 13.89 -9.38
N ASP A 48 1.67 14.20 -10.45
CA ASP A 48 1.19 14.11 -11.84
C ASP A 48 0.60 12.72 -12.19
N TYR A 49 1.18 11.64 -11.64
CA TYR A 49 0.74 10.27 -11.93
C TYR A 49 -0.61 9.90 -11.30
N ILE A 50 -1.14 10.66 -10.33
CA ILE A 50 -2.31 10.22 -9.54
C ILE A 50 -3.55 10.01 -10.41
N PHE A 51 -3.72 10.84 -11.44
CA PHE A 51 -4.84 10.75 -12.37
C PHE A 51 -4.72 9.54 -13.29
N ASP A 52 -3.49 9.12 -13.61
CA ASP A 52 -3.23 7.94 -14.43
C ASP A 52 -3.49 6.63 -13.67
N LEU A 53 -3.63 6.69 -12.33
CA LEU A 53 -4.09 5.55 -11.51
C LEU A 53 -5.60 5.29 -11.65
N ILE A 54 -6.35 6.28 -12.11
CA ILE A 54 -7.79 6.14 -12.30
C ILE A 54 -8.05 5.24 -13.51
N ASP A 55 -8.85 4.19 -13.30
CA ASP A 55 -9.15 3.16 -14.29
C ASP A 55 -7.90 2.53 -14.94
N PHE A 56 -6.77 2.48 -14.21
CA PHE A 56 -5.55 1.84 -14.71
C PHE A 56 -5.79 0.35 -14.99
N LYS A 57 -5.59 -0.06 -16.25
CA LYS A 57 -5.81 -1.44 -16.73
C LYS A 57 -4.52 -2.22 -17.02
N GLY A 58 -3.37 -1.66 -16.66
CA GLY A 58 -2.06 -2.30 -16.86
C GLY A 58 -1.73 -3.31 -15.76
N GLU A 59 -0.58 -3.98 -15.90
CA GLU A 59 -0.05 -4.86 -14.87
C GLU A 59 0.67 -4.08 -13.77
N VAL A 60 0.95 -4.72 -12.63
CA VAL A 60 1.72 -4.10 -11.53
C VAL A 60 3.10 -3.60 -12.01
N THR A 61 3.69 -4.28 -12.99
CA THR A 61 4.94 -3.85 -13.63
C THR A 61 4.81 -2.54 -14.41
N ASP A 62 3.64 -2.25 -14.96
CA ASP A 62 3.38 -1.00 -15.67
C ASP A 62 3.06 0.13 -14.69
N LEU A 63 2.43 -0.19 -13.56
CA LEU A 63 2.25 0.74 -12.44
C LEU A 63 3.61 1.26 -11.92
N ARG A 64 4.61 0.37 -11.81
CA ARG A 64 5.98 0.77 -11.44
C ARG A 64 6.58 1.77 -12.43
N LYS A 65 6.34 1.61 -13.74
CA LYS A 65 6.84 2.55 -14.76
C LYS A 65 6.13 3.90 -14.64
N LEU A 66 4.83 3.86 -14.38
CA LEU A 66 3.97 5.04 -14.25
C LEU A 66 4.36 5.91 -13.05
N ILE A 67 4.64 5.28 -11.90
CA ILE A 67 5.06 5.99 -10.68
C ILE A 67 6.47 6.61 -10.84
N GLY A 68 7.29 6.13 -11.78
CA GLY A 68 8.61 6.72 -12.10
C GLY A 68 9.66 6.60 -10.98
N LEU A 69 9.34 5.93 -9.88
CA LEU A 69 10.20 5.72 -8.71
C LEU A 69 10.43 4.22 -8.49
N PHE A 70 11.54 3.87 -7.83
CA PHE A 70 11.62 2.60 -7.13
C PHE A 70 10.88 2.79 -5.80
N PRO A 71 9.62 2.36 -5.67
CA PRO A 71 8.83 2.71 -4.50
C PRO A 71 9.37 1.87 -3.34
N SER A 72 10.13 2.48 -2.44
CA SER A 72 10.56 1.84 -1.20
C SER A 72 10.06 2.68 -0.04
N TRP A 73 9.09 2.15 0.70
CA TRP A 73 8.73 2.71 2.00
C TRP A 73 9.85 2.37 2.99
N LYS A 74 10.18 3.28 3.91
CA LYS A 74 11.21 3.03 4.92
C LYS A 74 10.64 2.10 6.00
N HIS A 75 11.04 0.83 5.98
CA HIS A 75 10.56 -0.20 6.90
C HIS A 75 11.67 -1.17 7.30
N THR A 76 11.41 -1.96 8.35
CA THR A 76 12.21 -3.14 8.69
C THR A 76 11.64 -4.41 8.05
N LYS A 77 12.44 -5.48 7.94
CA LYS A 77 11.96 -6.77 7.39
C LYS A 77 10.73 -7.33 8.14
N GLU A 78 10.64 -7.08 9.45
CA GLU A 78 9.48 -7.52 10.24
C GLU A 78 8.24 -6.66 9.97
N GLN A 79 8.41 -5.36 9.70
CA GLN A 79 7.32 -4.50 9.26
C GLN A 79 6.81 -4.86 7.85
N ASP A 80 7.72 -5.22 6.93
CA ASP A 80 7.31 -5.76 5.61
C ASP A 80 6.51 -7.05 5.77
N ARG A 81 7.00 -7.98 6.61
CA ARG A 81 6.27 -9.21 6.96
C ARG A 81 4.91 -8.92 7.60
N ALA A 82 4.78 -7.87 8.41
CA ALA A 82 3.50 -7.47 8.98
C ALA A 82 2.47 -7.05 7.91
N VAL A 83 2.90 -6.47 6.77
CA VAL A 83 2.00 -6.17 5.64
C VAL A 83 1.42 -7.45 5.04
N TYR A 84 2.23 -8.51 4.88
CA TYR A 84 1.69 -9.83 4.51
C TYR A 84 0.73 -10.39 5.56
N GLY A 85 0.93 -10.07 6.85
CA GLY A 85 -0.02 -10.41 7.90
C GLY A 85 -1.40 -9.77 7.68
N ILE A 86 -1.46 -8.57 7.09
CA ILE A 86 -2.71 -7.92 6.68
C ILE A 86 -3.37 -8.71 5.55
N ALA A 87 -2.62 -9.11 4.53
CA ALA A 87 -3.13 -9.95 3.44
C ALA A 87 -3.74 -11.25 3.98
N VAL A 88 -3.04 -11.95 4.87
CA VAL A 88 -3.54 -13.18 5.51
C VAL A 88 -4.80 -12.91 6.33
N LYS A 89 -4.85 -11.83 7.12
CA LYS A 89 -6.04 -11.46 7.90
C LYS A 89 -7.24 -11.15 7.00
N ARG A 90 -6.98 -10.68 5.77
CA ARG A 90 -7.97 -10.45 4.72
C ARG A 90 -8.35 -11.71 3.93
N GLY A 91 -7.77 -12.87 4.26
CA GLY A 91 -8.10 -14.16 3.65
C GLY A 91 -7.22 -14.56 2.47
N GLU A 92 -6.17 -13.79 2.17
CA GLU A 92 -5.20 -14.15 1.13
C GLU A 92 -4.27 -15.27 1.61
N LYS A 93 -3.87 -16.14 0.68
CA LYS A 93 -2.90 -17.20 0.93
C LYS A 93 -1.52 -16.77 0.47
N LEU A 94 -0.51 -17.06 1.28
CA LEU A 94 0.87 -16.77 0.92
C LEU A 94 1.45 -17.89 0.04
N SER A 95 2.05 -17.49 -1.08
CA SER A 95 2.85 -18.40 -1.90
C SER A 95 4.25 -18.54 -1.30
N GLN A 96 4.72 -19.78 -1.12
CA GLN A 96 6.09 -20.04 -0.68
C GLN A 96 7.14 -19.76 -1.76
N ASP A 97 6.70 -19.54 -3.00
CA ASP A 97 7.57 -19.07 -4.09
C ASP A 97 7.85 -17.56 -3.96
N ASP A 98 6.96 -16.82 -3.30
CA ASP A 98 7.04 -15.36 -3.14
C ASP A 98 7.73 -14.95 -1.83
N VAL A 99 7.56 -15.73 -0.76
CA VAL A 99 8.06 -15.41 0.58
C VAL A 99 8.67 -16.63 1.30
N SER A 100 9.69 -16.38 2.12
CA SER A 100 10.38 -17.44 2.91
C SER A 100 9.78 -17.68 4.31
N PHE A 101 8.52 -17.28 4.53
CA PHE A 101 7.81 -17.39 5.80
C PHE A 101 6.37 -17.84 5.58
N ASN A 102 5.71 -18.30 6.63
CA ASN A 102 4.34 -18.79 6.58
C ASN A 102 3.31 -17.77 7.14
N GLU A 103 2.03 -18.10 7.00
CA GLU A 103 0.90 -17.27 7.45
C GLU A 103 0.94 -16.97 8.96
N GLU A 104 1.33 -17.94 9.80
CA GLU A 104 1.44 -17.75 11.25
C GLU A 104 2.52 -16.72 11.59
N GLN A 105 3.68 -16.80 10.94
CA GLN A 105 4.77 -15.84 11.11
C GLN A 105 4.37 -14.44 10.64
N ALA A 106 3.60 -14.33 9.56
CA ALA A 106 3.08 -13.06 9.06
C ALA A 106 2.09 -12.42 10.05
N LEU A 107 1.16 -13.20 10.59
CA LEU A 107 0.20 -12.75 11.60
C LEU A 107 0.90 -12.36 12.92
N GLU A 108 1.94 -13.09 13.33
CA GLU A 108 2.73 -12.72 14.52
C GLU A 108 3.49 -11.41 14.31
N ALA A 109 4.07 -11.20 13.13
CA ALA A 109 4.71 -9.94 12.80
C ALA A 109 3.71 -8.77 12.87
N LEU A 110 2.50 -8.95 12.34
CA LEU A 110 1.44 -7.93 12.43
C LEU A 110 1.07 -7.61 13.89
N LYS A 111 0.95 -8.62 14.75
CA LYS A 111 0.68 -8.42 16.19
C LYS A 111 1.78 -7.62 16.89
N LYS A 112 3.05 -7.88 16.53
CA LYS A 112 4.22 -7.16 17.06
C LYS A 112 4.38 -5.75 16.52
N HIS A 113 3.79 -5.47 15.37
CA HIS A 113 3.89 -4.20 14.65
C HIS A 113 2.53 -3.54 14.43
N PRO A 114 1.80 -3.16 15.50
CA PRO A 114 0.48 -2.52 15.39
C PRO A 114 0.53 -1.18 14.67
N GLU A 115 1.69 -0.53 14.58
CA GLU A 115 1.89 0.68 13.79
C GLU A 115 1.67 0.45 12.28
N VAL A 116 1.91 -0.77 11.78
CA VAL A 116 1.67 -1.15 10.38
C VAL A 116 0.17 -1.27 10.12
N GLU A 117 -0.57 -1.92 11.02
CA GLU A 117 -2.04 -1.96 10.95
C GLU A 117 -2.65 -0.56 11.02
N LYS A 118 -2.12 0.29 11.92
CA LYS A 118 -2.55 1.68 12.03
C LYS A 118 -2.32 2.45 10.71
N LEU A 119 -1.11 2.36 10.14
CA LEU A 119 -0.78 3.00 8.87
C LEU A 119 -1.70 2.50 7.74
N PHE A 120 -1.98 1.20 7.71
CA PHE A 120 -2.91 0.62 6.74
C PHE A 120 -4.32 1.21 6.85
N ARG A 121 -4.87 1.27 8.07
CA ARG A 121 -6.20 1.86 8.32
C ARG A 121 -6.27 3.35 8.00
N GLU A 122 -5.20 4.10 8.25
CA GLU A 122 -5.10 5.52 7.90
C GLU A 122 -5.00 5.73 6.38
N THR A 123 -4.29 4.83 5.69
CA THR A 123 -4.11 4.88 4.22
C THR A 123 -5.38 4.45 3.48
N PHE A 124 -6.05 3.40 3.98
CA PHE A 124 -7.23 2.80 3.38
C PHE A 124 -8.42 2.78 4.34
N PRO A 125 -8.97 3.95 4.73
CA PRO A 125 -10.06 4.01 5.70
C PRO A 125 -11.40 3.44 5.20
N PHE A 126 -11.43 3.00 3.94
CA PHE A 126 -12.58 2.35 3.29
C PHE A 126 -12.48 0.82 3.28
N ILE A 127 -11.42 0.24 3.86
CA ILE A 127 -11.21 -1.22 3.96
C ILE A 127 -11.43 -1.67 5.40
N ASP A 128 -12.45 -2.51 5.60
CA ASP A 128 -12.69 -3.20 6.86
C ASP A 128 -12.08 -4.60 6.83
N PHE A 129 -11.23 -4.93 7.81
CA PHE A 129 -10.59 -6.24 7.99
C PHE A 129 -10.14 -6.52 9.43
#